data_AF-A0A1R1YQ64-F1
#
_entry.id   AF-A0A1R1YQ64-F1
#
_cell.length_a   1.000
_cell.length_b   1.000
_cell.length_c   1.000
_cell.angle_alpha   90.00
_cell.angle_beta   90.00
_cell.angle_gamma   90.00
#
_symmetry.space_group_name_H-M   'P 1'
#
loop_
_entity.id
_entity.type
_entity.pdbx_description
1 polymer ?
#
loop_
_entity_poly.entity_id
_entity_poly.type
_entity_poly.pdbx_seq_one_letter_code
_entity_poly.pdbx_strand_id
1 'polypeptide(L)'
;MNDLRKSGWFFSIPESNLPFYGYIGMFDFKNTDWYAVWKTVPTMIGLAFFGILHVPINVPSLSVSVGLDNLDMNRELFAHGISNLISGVFGSFQNYLVYSNSILFYRSGGDSRLAGMMLAIATFFIMAFGASYLGYIPTVVVGMLIFHLGIELLKESLYDTWGVVSPIEYFTILVVVFCMALIGFNEGIFIGLFGYLVFIGWKFY
;
A
#
# COMPACT_ATOMS: atom_id res chain seq x y z
N MET A 1 9.92 -23.86 -22.80
CA MET A 1 9.14 -23.33 -21.64
C MET A 1 9.55 -23.98 -20.32
N ASN A 2 9.59 -25.32 -20.23
CA ASN A 2 9.93 -26.02 -18.98
C ASN A 2 11.38 -25.79 -18.50
N ASP A 3 12.35 -25.68 -19.41
CA ASP A 3 13.75 -25.36 -19.04
C ASP A 3 13.89 -23.93 -18.51
N LEU A 4 13.18 -22.96 -19.12
CA LEU A 4 13.13 -21.57 -18.65
C LEU A 4 12.49 -21.46 -17.26
N ARG A 5 11.44 -22.25 -16.99
CA ARG A 5 10.81 -22.32 -15.67
C ARG A 5 11.74 -22.96 -14.63
N LYS A 6 12.49 -24.00 -14.97
CA LYS A 6 13.52 -24.59 -14.07
C LYS A 6 14.64 -23.60 -13.74
N SER A 7 14.97 -22.71 -14.66
CA SER A 7 15.92 -21.61 -14.41
C SER A 7 15.31 -20.39 -13.70
N GLY A 8 14.05 -20.45 -13.24
CA GLY A 8 13.41 -19.39 -12.43
C GLY A 8 12.86 -18.20 -13.22
N TRP A 9 12.87 -18.24 -14.56
CA TRP A 9 12.37 -17.14 -15.39
C TRP A 9 10.85 -16.99 -15.39
N PHE A 10 10.12 -18.05 -15.03
CA PHE A 10 8.66 -18.06 -14.91
C PHE A 10 8.26 -18.62 -13.55
N PHE A 11 7.12 -18.16 -13.03
CA PHE A 11 6.51 -18.77 -11.86
C PHE A 11 6.20 -20.26 -12.10
N SER A 12 6.31 -21.06 -11.04
CA SER A 12 5.84 -22.44 -11.06
C SER A 12 4.33 -22.45 -11.24
N ILE A 13 3.84 -23.20 -12.24
CA ILE A 13 2.40 -23.41 -12.37
C ILE A 13 1.97 -24.23 -11.16
N PRO A 14 0.97 -23.79 -10.39
CA PRO A 14 0.41 -24.61 -9.33
C PRO A 14 -0.05 -25.95 -9.91
N GLU A 15 0.48 -27.06 -9.40
CA GLU A 15 0.03 -28.41 -9.80
C GLU A 15 -1.40 -28.71 -9.32
N SER A 16 -1.91 -27.89 -8.41
CA SER A 16 -3.21 -28.08 -7.79
C SER A 16 -4.33 -27.34 -8.53
N ASN A 17 -5.39 -28.07 -8.83
CA ASN A 17 -6.70 -27.56 -9.25
C ASN A 17 -7.43 -26.85 -8.07
N LEU A 18 -6.66 -26.19 -7.19
CA LEU A 18 -7.15 -25.50 -6.01
C LEU A 18 -7.83 -24.21 -6.47
N PRO A 19 -9.11 -23.99 -6.13
CA PRO A 19 -9.78 -22.75 -6.49
C PRO A 19 -9.09 -21.55 -5.81
N PHE A 20 -9.30 -20.34 -6.33
CA PHE A 20 -8.67 -19.11 -5.80
C PHE A 20 -8.93 -18.89 -4.30
N TYR A 21 -10.04 -19.41 -3.77
CA TYR A 21 -10.42 -19.33 -2.35
C TYR A 21 -9.84 -20.46 -1.49
N GLY A 22 -9.04 -21.37 -2.07
CA GLY A 22 -8.49 -22.54 -1.38
C GLY A 22 -7.65 -22.21 -0.15
N TYR A 23 -7.02 -21.03 -0.12
CA TYR A 23 -6.25 -20.55 1.03
C TYR A 23 -7.12 -20.35 2.29
N ILE A 24 -8.41 -20.03 2.14
CA ILE A 24 -9.34 -19.85 3.26
C ILE A 24 -9.57 -21.19 3.96
N GLY A 25 -9.66 -22.28 3.19
CA GLY A 25 -9.80 -23.64 3.72
C GLY A 25 -8.53 -24.18 4.38
N MET A 26 -7.37 -23.55 4.17
CA MET A 26 -6.10 -23.91 4.83
C MET A 26 -5.97 -23.27 6.21
N PHE A 27 -6.87 -22.36 6.59
CA PHE A 27 -6.84 -21.69 7.89
C PHE A 27 -7.38 -22.59 9.00
N ASP A 28 -6.51 -22.98 9.93
CA ASP A 28 -6.86 -23.82 11.09
C ASP A 28 -6.59 -23.09 12.40
N PHE A 29 -7.64 -22.64 13.07
CA PHE A 29 -7.59 -21.93 14.36
C PHE A 29 -6.84 -22.69 15.46
N LYS A 30 -6.80 -24.03 15.40
CA LYS A 30 -6.10 -24.85 16.41
C LYS A 30 -4.60 -24.92 16.18
N ASN A 31 -4.16 -24.81 14.93
CA ASN A 31 -2.76 -24.86 14.54
C ASN A 31 -2.14 -23.46 14.34
N THR A 32 -2.90 -22.40 14.54
CA THR A 32 -2.42 -21.01 14.50
C THR A 32 -1.62 -20.66 15.75
N ASP A 33 -0.38 -20.23 15.57
CA ASP A 33 0.43 -19.64 16.64
C ASP A 33 -0.03 -18.20 16.93
N TRP A 34 -0.92 -18.06 17.91
CA TRP A 34 -1.44 -16.76 18.37
C TRP A 34 -0.37 -15.84 18.96
N TYR A 35 0.75 -16.39 19.44
CA TYR A 35 1.85 -15.58 19.93
C TYR A 35 2.60 -14.91 18.77
N ALA A 36 2.77 -15.62 17.65
CA ALA A 36 3.28 -15.02 16.42
C ALA A 36 2.36 -13.90 15.90
N VAL A 37 1.04 -14.09 15.94
CA VAL A 37 0.07 -13.03 15.59
C VAL A 37 0.25 -11.81 16.50
N TRP A 38 0.36 -12.02 17.81
CA TRP A 38 0.54 -10.91 18.76
C TRP A 38 1.82 -10.11 18.51
N LYS A 39 2.90 -10.77 18.09
CA LYS A 39 4.15 -10.09 17.71
C LYS A 39 4.01 -9.14 16.53
N THR A 40 3.02 -9.34 15.66
CA THR A 40 2.77 -8.47 14.49
C THR A 40 1.84 -7.28 14.79
N VAL A 41 1.18 -7.28 15.95
CA VAL A 41 0.24 -6.21 16.34
C VAL A 41 0.87 -4.81 16.31
N PRO A 42 2.11 -4.58 16.80
CA PRO A 42 2.76 -3.27 16.70
C PRO A 42 2.88 -2.78 15.25
N THR A 43 3.25 -3.68 14.33
CA THR A 43 3.34 -3.38 12.90
C THR A 43 1.97 -3.08 12.31
N MET A 44 0.92 -3.81 12.71
CA MET A 44 -0.45 -3.54 12.28
C MET A 44 -0.94 -2.15 12.73
N ILE A 45 -0.63 -1.75 13.97
CA ILE A 45 -0.96 -0.41 14.48
C ILE A 45 -0.21 0.66 13.70
N GLY A 46 1.09 0.46 13.42
CA GLY A 46 1.89 1.37 12.61
C GLY A 46 1.31 1.53 11.19
N LEU A 47 0.95 0.43 10.54
CA LEU A 47 0.32 0.45 9.21
C LEU A 47 -1.06 1.11 9.24
N ALA A 48 -1.86 0.88 10.28
CA ALA A 48 -3.16 1.53 10.44
C ALA A 48 -3.00 3.05 10.58
N PHE A 49 -2.00 3.52 11.35
CA PHE A 49 -1.68 4.93 11.48
C PHE A 49 -1.29 5.57 10.14
N PHE A 50 -0.40 4.93 9.36
CA PHE A 50 -0.08 5.40 8.00
C PHE A 50 -1.31 5.37 7.06
N GLY A 51 -2.13 4.33 7.18
CA GLY A 51 -3.39 4.20 6.45
C GLY A 51 -4.36 5.35 6.74
N ILE A 52 -4.37 5.91 7.95
CA ILE A 52 -5.20 7.07 8.27
C ILE A 52 -4.65 8.35 7.64
N LEU A 53 -3.32 8.53 7.57
CA LEU A 53 -2.70 9.75 7.07
C LEU A 53 -2.85 9.95 5.56
N HIS A 54 -2.96 8.90 4.76
CA HIS A 54 -3.04 9.06 3.31
C HIS A 54 -4.34 9.72 2.84
N VAL A 55 -5.46 9.49 3.54
CA VAL A 55 -6.78 10.05 3.18
C VAL A 55 -6.76 11.58 3.23
N PRO A 56 -6.39 12.25 4.34
CA PRO A 56 -6.35 13.69 4.41
C PRO A 56 -5.27 14.34 3.54
N ILE A 57 -4.24 13.60 3.12
CA ILE A 57 -3.20 14.11 2.20
C ILE A 57 -3.67 14.04 0.74
N ASN A 58 -4.23 12.90 0.32
CA ASN A 58 -4.53 12.63 -1.10
C ASN A 58 -5.93 13.10 -1.52
N VAL A 59 -6.94 12.99 -0.65
CA VAL A 59 -8.32 13.29 -1.01
C VAL A 59 -8.56 14.78 -1.29
N PRO A 60 -8.05 15.74 -0.48
CA PRO A 60 -8.15 17.16 -0.81
C PRO A 60 -7.40 17.54 -2.09
N SER A 61 -6.19 16.99 -2.26
CA SER A 61 -5.40 17.19 -3.47
C SER A 61 -6.16 16.73 -4.72
N LEU A 62 -6.85 15.59 -4.62
CA LEU A 62 -7.74 15.08 -5.67
C LEU A 62 -8.96 15.98 -5.88
N SER A 63 -9.65 16.40 -4.81
CA SER A 63 -10.86 17.23 -4.92
C SER A 63 -10.58 18.56 -5.60
N VAL A 64 -9.45 19.20 -5.26
CA VAL A 64 -9.00 20.44 -5.92
C VAL A 64 -8.71 20.20 -7.40
N SER A 65 -8.08 19.07 -7.74
CA SER A 65 -7.73 18.73 -9.14
C SER A 65 -8.94 18.39 -10.01
N VAL A 66 -10.04 17.95 -9.38
CA VAL A 66 -11.29 17.54 -10.02
C VAL A 66 -12.34 18.68 -9.98
N GLY A 67 -12.09 19.76 -9.25
CA GLY A 67 -13.03 20.88 -9.10
C GLY A 67 -14.22 20.56 -8.19
N LEU A 68 -14.03 19.70 -7.18
CA LEU A 68 -15.03 19.37 -6.17
C LEU A 68 -14.90 20.32 -4.97
N ASP A 69 -15.78 21.32 -4.91
CA ASP A 69 -15.73 22.36 -3.87
C ASP A 69 -16.36 21.95 -2.52
N ASN A 70 -17.19 20.90 -2.49
CA ASN A 70 -17.90 20.43 -1.28
C ASN A 70 -17.40 19.05 -0.82
N LEU A 71 -16.11 18.94 -0.50
CA LEU A 71 -15.54 17.73 0.08
C LEU A 71 -15.75 17.70 1.61
N ASP A 72 -16.47 16.70 2.11
CA ASP A 72 -16.53 16.40 3.55
C ASP A 72 -15.46 15.37 3.93
N MET A 73 -14.34 15.87 4.47
CA MET A 73 -13.22 15.04 4.92
C MET A 73 -13.64 13.98 5.96
N ASN A 74 -14.54 14.32 6.88
CA ASN A 74 -14.94 13.38 7.94
C ASN A 74 -15.71 12.21 7.35
N ARG A 75 -16.58 12.50 6.37
CA ARG A 75 -17.32 11.49 5.65
C ARG A 75 -16.40 10.59 4.83
N GLU A 76 -15.41 11.15 4.13
CA GLU A 76 -14.44 10.37 3.36
C GLU A 76 -13.57 9.49 4.27
N LEU A 77 -13.07 10.03 5.38
CA LEU A 77 -12.29 9.27 6.35
C LEU A 77 -13.11 8.12 6.96
N PHE A 78 -14.37 8.36 7.31
CA PHE A 78 -15.27 7.33 7.83
C PHE A 78 -15.60 6.26 6.77
N ALA A 79 -15.86 6.67 5.53
CA ALA A 79 -16.11 5.74 4.42
C ALA A 79 -14.88 4.86 4.12
N HIS A 80 -13.68 5.44 4.13
CA HIS A 80 -12.43 4.69 4.02
C HIS A 80 -12.24 3.73 5.20
N GLY A 81 -12.56 4.14 6.43
CA GLY A 81 -12.53 3.27 7.61
C GLY A 81 -13.43 2.05 7.47
N ILE A 82 -14.68 2.25 7.04
CA ILE A 82 -15.64 1.15 6.78
C ILE A 82 -15.12 0.23 5.67
N SER A 83 -14.61 0.80 4.57
CA SER A 83 -14.08 0.03 3.45
C SER A 83 -12.93 -0.89 3.88
N ASN A 84 -12.02 -0.39 4.73
CA ASN A 84 -10.92 -1.16 5.28
C ASN A 84 -11.36 -2.21 6.30
N LEU A 85 -12.35 -1.91 7.13
CA LEU A 85 -12.94 -2.90 8.05
C LEU A 85 -13.55 -4.07 7.28
N ILE A 86 -14.35 -3.78 6.26
CA ILE A 86 -14.93 -4.80 5.38
C ILE A 86 -13.82 -5.61 4.71
N SER A 87 -12.79 -4.94 4.19
CA SER A 87 -11.66 -5.61 3.54
C SER A 87 -10.91 -6.55 4.49
N GLY A 88 -10.68 -6.12 5.74
CA GLY A 88 -10.07 -6.96 6.77
C GLY A 88 -10.91 -8.20 7.11
N VAL A 89 -12.24 -8.07 7.18
CA VAL A 89 -13.15 -9.21 7.41
C VAL A 89 -13.05 -10.26 6.29
N PHE A 90 -12.86 -9.81 5.05
CA PHE A 90 -12.65 -10.71 3.90
C PHE A 90 -11.19 -11.14 3.70
N GLY A 91 -10.27 -10.76 4.60
CA GLY A 91 -8.85 -11.13 4.52
C GLY A 91 -8.08 -10.41 3.42
N SER A 92 -8.56 -9.24 2.97
CA SER A 92 -7.89 -8.40 1.98
C SER A 92 -6.88 -7.44 2.65
N PHE A 93 -5.97 -6.91 1.84
CA PHE A 93 -5.08 -5.82 2.23
C PHE A 93 -5.84 -4.51 2.42
N GLN A 94 -5.18 -3.57 3.10
CA GLN A 94 -5.64 -2.20 3.30
C GLN A 94 -5.85 -1.49 1.95
N ASN A 95 -6.99 -0.81 1.81
CA ASN A 95 -7.27 0.04 0.65
C ASN A 95 -6.51 1.36 0.76
N TYR A 96 -6.00 1.80 -0.39
CA TYR A 96 -5.23 3.03 -0.52
C TYR A 96 -5.71 3.83 -1.74
N LEU A 97 -5.97 5.12 -1.55
CA LEU A 97 -6.28 6.04 -2.63
C LEU A 97 -4.99 6.61 -3.22
N VAL A 98 -4.69 6.22 -4.47
CA VAL A 98 -3.56 6.74 -5.23
C VAL A 98 -4.04 7.92 -6.09
N TYR A 99 -3.63 9.13 -5.71
CA TYR A 99 -4.00 10.37 -6.42
C TYR A 99 -3.77 10.27 -7.94
N SER A 100 -2.58 9.82 -8.36
CA SER A 100 -2.19 9.71 -9.77
C SER A 100 -3.08 8.76 -10.59
N ASN A 101 -3.47 7.62 -10.01
CA ASN A 101 -4.36 6.67 -10.70
C ASN A 101 -5.79 7.21 -10.74
N SER A 102 -6.25 7.85 -9.66
CA SER A 102 -7.59 8.45 -9.59
C SER A 102 -7.75 9.60 -10.60
N ILE A 103 -6.75 10.48 -10.75
CA ILE A 103 -6.83 11.57 -11.74
C ILE A 103 -6.75 11.06 -13.17
N LEU A 104 -5.94 10.03 -13.45
CA LEU A 104 -5.88 9.39 -14.77
C LEU A 104 -7.23 8.75 -15.12
N PHE A 105 -7.84 8.04 -14.17
CA PHE A 105 -9.14 7.41 -14.36
C PHE A 105 -10.24 8.46 -14.57
N TYR A 106 -10.24 9.53 -13.78
CA TYR A 106 -11.18 10.65 -13.93
C TYR A 106 -11.04 11.32 -15.31
N ARG A 107 -9.81 11.63 -15.73
CA ARG A 107 -9.53 12.22 -17.06
C ARG A 107 -9.90 11.30 -18.23
N SER A 108 -9.99 9.99 -18.00
CA SER A 108 -10.43 9.01 -18.98
C SER A 108 -11.96 8.89 -19.07
N GLY A 109 -12.72 9.75 -18.37
CA GLY A 109 -14.19 9.73 -18.32
C GLY A 109 -14.77 8.86 -17.19
N GLY A 110 -13.95 8.46 -16.21
CA GLY A 110 -14.36 7.66 -15.07
C GLY A 110 -14.94 8.48 -13.91
N ASP A 111 -15.85 9.41 -14.18
CA ASP A 111 -16.40 10.36 -13.20
C ASP A 111 -17.69 9.89 -12.50
N SER A 112 -18.19 8.70 -12.86
CA SER A 112 -19.48 8.18 -12.39
C SER A 112 -19.36 6.96 -11.47
N ARG A 113 -20.38 6.73 -10.64
CA ARG A 113 -20.48 5.52 -9.78
C ARG A 113 -20.51 4.23 -10.60
N LEU A 114 -21.05 4.30 -11.82
CA LEU A 114 -21.07 3.19 -12.77
C LEU A 114 -19.65 2.81 -13.22
N ALA A 115 -18.79 3.80 -13.48
CA ALA A 115 -17.39 3.56 -13.84
C ALA A 115 -16.64 2.81 -12.72
N GLY A 116 -16.88 3.20 -11.46
CA GLY A 116 -16.34 2.48 -10.30
C GLY A 116 -16.85 1.03 -10.19
N MET A 117 -18.14 0.80 -10.45
CA MET A 117 -18.72 -0.55 -10.45
C MET A 117 -18.15 -1.41 -11.59
N MET A 118 -17.97 -0.83 -12.79
CA MET A 118 -17.33 -1.52 -13.91
C MET A 118 -15.87 -1.89 -13.59
N LEU A 119 -15.13 -1.00 -12.94
CA LEU A 119 -13.76 -1.27 -12.48
C LEU A 119 -13.74 -2.41 -11.45
N ALA A 120 -14.66 -2.42 -10.50
CA ALA A 120 -14.78 -3.50 -9.51
C ALA A 120 -15.09 -4.85 -10.19
N ILE A 121 -16.02 -4.88 -11.16
CA ILE A 121 -16.35 -6.09 -11.93
C ILE A 121 -15.14 -6.57 -12.74
N ALA A 122 -14.44 -5.67 -13.43
CA ALA A 122 -13.23 -6.00 -14.18
C ALA A 122 -12.14 -6.58 -13.28
N THR A 123 -11.95 -5.99 -12.10
CA THR A 123 -10.98 -6.45 -11.10
C THR A 123 -11.36 -7.83 -10.55
N PHE A 124 -12.64 -8.07 -10.30
CA PHE A 124 -13.15 -9.38 -9.90
C PHE A 124 -12.88 -10.46 -10.96
N PHE A 125 -13.06 -10.14 -12.25
CA PHE A 125 -12.72 -11.07 -13.33
C PHE A 125 -11.22 -11.36 -13.42
N ILE A 126 -10.38 -10.34 -13.25
CA ILE A 126 -8.92 -10.53 -13.17
C ILE A 126 -8.56 -11.41 -11.98
N MET A 127 -9.21 -11.25 -10.83
CA MET A 127 -8.99 -12.11 -9.67
C MET A 127 -9.43 -13.56 -9.95
N ALA A 128 -10.61 -13.77 -10.53
CA ALA A 128 -11.18 -15.08 -10.77
C ALA A 128 -10.42 -15.90 -11.84
N PHE A 129 -9.94 -15.23 -12.91
CA PHE A 129 -9.29 -15.90 -14.04
C PHE A 129 -7.77 -15.66 -14.11
N GLY A 130 -7.27 -14.57 -13.53
CA GLY A 130 -5.86 -14.15 -13.61
C GLY A 130 -4.88 -15.09 -12.91
N ALA A 131 -5.33 -15.86 -11.91
CA ALA A 131 -4.52 -16.90 -11.26
C ALA A 131 -3.95 -17.91 -12.26
N SER A 132 -4.74 -18.31 -13.26
CA SER A 132 -4.31 -19.23 -14.33
C SER A 132 -3.28 -18.61 -15.27
N TYR A 133 -3.27 -17.27 -15.39
CA TYR A 133 -2.37 -16.54 -16.29
C TYR A 133 -1.05 -16.11 -15.62
N LEU A 134 -1.01 -16.01 -14.28
CA LEU A 134 0.18 -15.66 -13.50
C LEU A 134 1.39 -16.56 -13.82
N GLY A 135 1.16 -17.85 -14.09
CA GLY A 135 2.22 -18.82 -14.45
C GLY A 135 2.92 -18.55 -15.80
N TYR A 136 2.39 -17.63 -16.61
CA TYR A 136 2.97 -17.19 -17.88
C TYR A 136 3.72 -15.86 -17.78
N ILE A 137 3.57 -15.14 -16.67
CA ILE A 137 4.26 -13.86 -16.44
C ILE A 137 5.71 -14.16 -16.03
N PRO A 138 6.72 -13.57 -16.69
CA PRO A 138 8.10 -13.71 -16.26
C PRO A 138 8.33 -13.08 -14.87
N THR A 139 9.07 -13.77 -14.02
CA THR A 139 9.40 -13.30 -12.66
C THR A 139 10.15 -11.96 -12.69
N VAL A 140 10.97 -11.74 -13.72
CA VAL A 140 11.72 -10.49 -13.95
C VAL A 140 10.79 -9.30 -14.13
N VAL A 141 9.62 -9.46 -14.76
CA VAL A 141 8.67 -8.35 -14.96
C VAL A 141 8.11 -7.89 -13.62
N VAL A 142 7.68 -8.83 -12.77
CA VAL A 142 7.17 -8.52 -11.42
C VAL A 142 8.27 -7.92 -10.55
N GLY A 143 9.48 -8.48 -10.61
CA GLY A 143 10.64 -7.95 -9.89
C GLY A 143 11.02 -6.53 -10.32
N MET A 144 10.99 -6.24 -11.62
CA MET A 144 11.24 -4.90 -12.16
C MET A 144 10.21 -3.90 -11.63
N LEU A 145 8.91 -4.26 -11.59
CA LEU A 145 7.86 -3.37 -11.08
C LEU A 145 8.06 -3.03 -9.60
N ILE A 146 8.37 -4.03 -8.76
CA ILE A 146 8.63 -3.81 -7.32
C ILE A 146 9.89 -2.95 -7.14
N PHE A 147 10.94 -3.22 -7.91
CA PHE A 147 12.20 -2.46 -7.83
C PHE A 147 12.02 -1.02 -8.31
N HIS A 148 11.26 -0.82 -9.38
CA HIS A 148 10.92 0.50 -9.90
C HIS A 148 10.15 1.32 -8.85
N LEU A 149 9.12 0.73 -8.24
CA LEU A 149 8.37 1.37 -7.15
C LEU A 149 9.29 1.72 -5.96
N GLY A 150 10.20 0.81 -5.59
CA GLY A 150 11.17 1.08 -4.53
C GLY A 150 12.09 2.26 -4.83
N ILE A 151 12.58 2.37 -6.07
CA ILE A 151 13.40 3.53 -6.50
C ILE A 151 12.57 4.81 -6.51
N GLU A 152 11.33 4.75 -7.00
CA GLU A 152 10.44 5.91 -7.05
C GLU A 152 10.17 6.47 -5.64
N LEU A 153 9.84 5.60 -4.69
CA LEU A 153 9.63 5.99 -3.29
C LEU A 153 10.91 6.55 -2.64
N LEU A 154 12.08 5.97 -2.94
CA LEU A 154 13.37 6.50 -2.45
C LEU A 154 13.69 7.86 -3.05
N LYS A 155 13.42 8.06 -4.34
CA LYS A 155 13.60 9.35 -5.01
C LYS A 155 12.67 10.40 -4.41
N GLU A 156 11.38 10.08 -4.26
CA GLU A 156 10.40 10.98 -3.65
C GLU A 156 10.82 11.36 -2.21
N SER A 157 11.30 10.38 -1.43
CA SER A 157 11.70 10.62 -0.05
C SER A 157 13.00 11.41 0.10
N LEU A 158 14.02 11.14 -0.72
CA LEU A 158 15.38 11.69 -0.53
C LEU A 158 15.74 12.81 -1.51
N TYR A 159 15.36 12.67 -2.78
CA TYR A 159 15.73 13.63 -3.82
C TYR A 159 14.72 14.77 -3.89
N ASP A 160 13.42 14.47 -3.90
CA ASP A 160 12.40 15.51 -4.05
C ASP A 160 12.24 16.36 -2.77
N THR A 161 12.70 15.87 -1.61
CA THR A 161 12.76 16.64 -0.36
C THR A 161 14.02 17.49 -0.23
N TRP A 162 15.03 17.27 -1.08
CA TRP A 162 16.31 17.97 -0.99
C TRP A 162 16.16 19.48 -1.23
N GLY A 163 16.52 20.28 -0.23
CA GLY A 163 16.44 21.74 -0.31
C GLY A 163 15.01 22.30 -0.21
N VAL A 164 13.99 21.44 -0.07
CA VAL A 164 12.61 21.84 0.21
C VAL A 164 12.37 21.90 1.72
N VAL A 165 12.87 20.92 2.46
CA VAL A 165 12.71 20.81 3.92
C VAL A 165 13.88 21.42 4.67
N SER A 166 13.70 21.70 5.96
CA SER A 166 14.79 22.19 6.81
C SER A 166 15.91 21.14 6.95
N PRO A 167 17.18 21.54 7.18
CA PRO A 167 18.28 20.58 7.30
C PRO A 167 18.07 19.52 8.39
N ILE A 168 17.35 19.87 9.47
CA ILE A 168 17.06 18.97 10.58
C ILE A 168 15.93 17.98 10.25
N GLU A 169 14.93 18.41 9.48
CA GLU A 169 13.91 17.51 8.91
C GLU A 169 14.55 16.54 7.92
N TYR A 170 15.42 17.04 7.03
CA TYR A 170 16.13 16.20 6.07
C TYR A 170 17.02 15.15 6.75
N PHE A 171 17.74 15.54 7.81
CA PHE A 171 18.51 14.60 8.62
C PHE A 171 17.62 13.53 9.26
N THR A 172 16.45 13.92 9.77
CA THR A 172 15.49 12.98 10.34
C THR A 172 14.99 11.98 9.28
N ILE A 173 14.66 12.44 8.07
CA ILE A 173 14.27 11.58 6.95
C ILE A 173 15.36 10.54 6.65
N LEU A 174 16.62 10.97 6.53
CA LEU A 174 17.74 10.05 6.29
C LEU A 174 17.84 8.98 7.38
N VAL A 175 17.80 9.38 8.64
CA VAL A 175 17.90 8.43 9.76
C VAL A 175 16.75 7.43 9.74
N VAL A 176 15.52 7.87 9.46
CA VAL A 176 14.35 6.98 9.35
C VAL A 176 14.52 5.98 8.20
N VAL A 177 14.93 6.44 7.01
CA VAL A 177 15.15 5.56 5.84
C VAL A 177 16.20 4.50 6.14
N PHE A 178 17.35 4.87 6.71
CA PHE A 178 18.40 3.91 7.08
C PHE A 178 17.96 2.97 8.20
N CYS A 179 17.22 3.46 9.19
CA CYS A 179 16.69 2.63 10.27
C CYS A 179 15.71 1.58 9.73
N MET A 180 14.79 1.98 8.84
CA MET A 180 13.85 1.04 8.22
C MET A 180 14.57 0.00 7.36
N ALA A 181 15.63 0.38 6.65
CA ALA A 181 16.39 -0.54 5.80
C ALA A 181 17.24 -1.55 6.58
N LEU A 182 17.80 -1.17 7.74
CA LEU A 182 18.78 -1.98 8.47
C LEU A 182 18.21 -2.69 9.71
N ILE A 183 17.26 -2.06 10.40
CA ILE A 183 16.76 -2.53 11.70
C ILE A 183 15.35 -3.08 11.55
N GLY A 184 14.44 -2.27 11.00
CA GLY A 184 13.07 -2.67 10.85
C GLY A 184 12.11 -1.49 10.74
N PHE A 185 10.91 -1.81 10.25
CA PHE A 185 9.84 -0.84 10.03
C PHE A 185 9.36 -0.19 11.34
N ASN A 186 9.18 -0.98 12.40
CA ASN A 186 8.63 -0.49 13.66
C ASN A 186 9.56 0.54 14.30
N GLU A 187 10.86 0.27 14.31
CA GLU A 187 11.91 1.13 14.86
C GLU A 187 12.01 2.44 14.08
N GLY A 188 11.92 2.36 12.74
CA GLY A 188 11.89 3.55 11.89
C GLY A 188 10.72 4.49 12.20
N ILE A 189 9.53 3.94 12.49
CA ILE A 189 8.36 4.74 12.92
C ILE A 189 8.67 5.49 14.22
N PHE A 190 9.19 4.79 15.22
CA PHE A 190 9.48 5.41 16.53
C PHE A 190 10.51 6.53 16.41
N ILE A 191 11.56 6.32 15.61
CA ILE A 191 12.57 7.36 15.36
C ILE A 191 11.95 8.56 14.63
N GLY A 192 11.09 8.33 13.63
CA GLY A 192 10.42 9.40 12.90
C GLY A 192 9.52 10.26 13.81
N LEU A 193 8.71 9.61 14.65
CA LEU A 193 7.87 10.28 15.65
C LEU A 193 8.71 11.08 16.64
N PHE A 194 9.79 10.50 17.16
CA PHE A 194 10.69 11.18 18.09
C PHE A 194 11.36 12.40 17.44
N GLY A 195 11.88 12.25 16.22
CA GLY A 195 12.50 13.34 15.48
C GLY A 195 11.53 14.50 15.22
N TYR A 196 10.28 14.18 14.85
CA TYR A 196 9.23 15.19 14.68
C TYR A 196 8.92 15.97 15.98
N LEU A 197 8.82 15.27 17.13
CA LEU A 197 8.58 15.92 18.41
C LEU A 197 9.73 16.84 18.83
N VAL A 198 10.98 16.42 18.59
CA VAL A 198 12.16 17.25 18.84
C VAL A 198 12.14 18.51 17.97
N PHE A 199 11.80 18.38 16.69
CA PHE A 199 11.69 19.51 15.78
C PHE A 199 10.62 20.51 16.23
N ILE A 200 9.43 20.04 16.60
CA ILE A 200 8.38 20.89 17.15
C ILE A 200 8.87 21.60 18.41
N GLY A 201 9.44 20.85 19.36
CA GLY A 201 9.96 21.42 20.60
C GLY A 201 10.94 22.55 20.33
N TRP A 202 11.87 22.35 19.40
CA TRP A 202 12.86 23.37 19.03
C TRP A 202 12.26 24.59 18.33
N LYS A 203 11.16 24.46 17.59
CA LYS A 203 10.50 25.58 16.91
C LYS A 203 9.69 26.49 17.84
N PHE A 204 9.32 26.00 19.02
CA PHE A 204 8.53 26.73 20.03
C PHE A 204 9.39 27.36 21.15
N TYR A 205 10.72 27.28 21.07
CA TYR A 205 11.67 27.99 21.93
C TYR A 205 12.55 28.92 21.09
#